data_AF-A0A3N5NKJ6-F1
#
_entry.id   AF-A0A3N5NKJ6-F1
#
_cell.length_a   1.000
_cell.length_b   1.000
_cell.length_c   1.000
_cell.angle_alpha   90.00
_cell.angle_beta   90.00
_cell.angle_gamma   90.00
#
_symmetry.space_group_name_H-M   'P 1'
#
loop_
_entity.id
_entity.type
_entity.pdbx_description
1 polymer ?
#
loop_
_entity_poly.entity_id
_entity_poly.type
_entity_poly.pdbx_seq_one_letter_code
_entity_poly.pdbx_strand_id
1 'polypeptide(L)'
;MDLRDFQQGRYTQTAALSGSRSELPRGFITTAAAGIPDRFSDWFRVTGIPLNHDEVNELEAFDRFLERHVQASTVLDVQCMLLWSEWVRAFRRQMPGFPNLIRENEFRSEVIGKFGAVLATDGWRGAVYAGIRFLP
;
A
#
# COMPACT_ATOMS: atom_id res chain seq x y z
N MET A 1 -30.42 -17.28 31.77
CA MET A 1 -30.15 -16.87 30.38
C MET A 1 -28.64 -17.02 30.22
N ASP A 2 -28.25 -18.13 29.61
CA ASP A 2 -26.90 -18.69 29.64
C ASP A 2 -26.16 -18.33 28.35
N LEU A 3 -24.87 -17.99 28.47
CA LEU A 3 -24.05 -17.31 27.45
C LEU A 3 -23.02 -18.28 26.87
N ARG A 4 -23.49 -19.44 26.41
CA ARG A 4 -22.69 -20.46 25.72
C ARG A 4 -23.57 -21.17 24.72
N ASP A 5 -23.66 -20.69 23.48
CA ASP A 5 -24.13 -21.45 22.29
C ASP A 5 -24.18 -20.58 21.03
N PHE A 6 -23.05 -19.99 20.60
CA PHE A 6 -22.98 -19.43 19.24
C PHE A 6 -21.59 -19.67 18.63
N GLN A 7 -21.24 -20.95 18.50
CA GLN A 7 -20.37 -21.43 17.44
C GLN A 7 -21.06 -22.55 16.67
N GLN A 8 -20.87 -22.50 15.34
CA GLN A 8 -21.10 -23.55 14.33
C GLN A 8 -22.46 -23.56 13.62
N GLY A 9 -22.42 -23.21 12.33
CA GLY A 9 -23.54 -23.39 11.40
C GLY A 9 -23.19 -23.13 9.93
N ARG A 10 -22.35 -24.01 9.36
CA ARG A 10 -22.46 -24.62 8.01
C ARG A 10 -22.55 -23.74 6.74
N TYR A 11 -21.50 -23.92 5.92
CA TYR A 11 -21.51 -24.14 4.47
C TYR A 11 -22.87 -24.10 3.76
N THR A 12 -23.05 -23.07 2.94
CA THR A 12 -23.78 -23.20 1.67
C THR A 12 -22.86 -22.72 0.55
N GLN A 13 -22.29 -23.71 -0.15
CA GLN A 13 -21.63 -23.53 -1.42
C GLN A 13 -22.71 -23.41 -2.49
N THR A 14 -22.84 -22.23 -3.09
CA THR A 14 -23.53 -22.05 -4.37
C THR A 14 -22.54 -21.35 -5.29
N ALA A 15 -21.92 -22.15 -6.14
CA ALA A 15 -21.04 -21.68 -7.20
C ALA A 15 -21.89 -21.17 -8.37
N ALA A 16 -21.64 -19.93 -8.80
CA ALA A 16 -21.96 -19.44 -10.14
C ALA A 16 -20.97 -18.31 -10.53
N LEU A 17 -19.81 -18.76 -11.00
CA LEU A 17 -18.98 -18.24 -12.09
C LEU A 17 -19.04 -16.73 -12.43
N SER A 18 -17.96 -16.00 -12.12
CA SER A 18 -17.22 -15.21 -13.12
C SER A 18 -15.89 -14.71 -12.55
N GLY A 19 -14.79 -15.10 -13.19
CA GLY A 19 -13.47 -14.47 -13.02
C GLY A 19 -12.72 -14.82 -11.73
N SER A 20 -11.95 -15.90 -11.76
CA SER A 20 -10.86 -16.15 -10.80
C SER A 20 -9.81 -15.04 -10.94
N ARG A 21 -10.02 -13.89 -10.29
CA ARG A 21 -8.97 -12.90 -10.06
C ARG A 21 -8.13 -13.44 -8.91
N SER A 22 -6.95 -13.96 -9.27
CA SER A 22 -5.91 -14.39 -8.35
C SER A 22 -5.86 -13.45 -7.15
N GLU A 23 -6.19 -13.99 -5.98
CA GLU A 23 -6.06 -13.29 -4.72
C GLU A 23 -4.60 -12.83 -4.61
N LEU A 24 -4.39 -11.50 -4.63
CA LEU A 24 -3.08 -10.92 -4.31
C LEU A 24 -2.62 -11.52 -2.97
N PRO A 25 -1.38 -12.02 -2.86
CA PRO A 25 -0.94 -12.68 -1.64
C PRO A 25 -1.12 -11.76 -0.43
N ARG A 26 -2.03 -12.15 0.46
CA ARG A 26 -2.27 -11.48 1.74
C ARG A 26 -1.03 -11.68 2.62
N GLY A 27 -0.15 -10.70 2.65
CA GLY A 27 0.97 -10.66 3.59
C GLY A 27 2.26 -10.16 2.96
N PHE A 28 2.38 -8.84 2.85
CA PHE A 28 3.68 -8.21 2.66
C PHE A 28 4.39 -8.16 4.02
N ILE A 29 4.95 -9.28 4.47
CA ILE A 29 5.93 -9.29 5.56
C ILE A 29 7.30 -9.33 4.90
N THR A 30 8.02 -8.22 5.02
CA THR A 30 9.37 -8.00 4.52
C THR A 30 10.29 -9.11 5.02
N THR A 31 10.61 -10.07 4.16
CA THR A 31 11.82 -10.88 4.27
C THR A 31 12.43 -10.91 2.89
N ALA A 32 13.68 -10.47 2.79
CA ALA A 32 14.46 -10.38 1.56
C ALA A 32 14.73 -11.77 0.96
N ALA A 33 13.70 -12.37 0.36
CA ALA A 33 13.84 -13.53 -0.49
C ALA A 33 14.23 -13.05 -1.90
N ALA A 34 15.32 -13.59 -2.43
CA ALA A 34 15.79 -13.30 -3.78
C ALA A 34 14.67 -13.52 -4.80
N GLY A 35 14.27 -12.44 -5.49
CA GLY A 35 13.24 -12.47 -6.53
C GLY A 35 11.92 -11.76 -6.19
N ILE A 36 11.75 -11.26 -4.96
CA ILE A 36 10.62 -10.36 -4.63
C ILE A 36 11.02 -8.93 -5.01
N PRO A 37 10.26 -8.23 -5.87
CA PRO A 37 10.56 -6.84 -6.22
C PRO A 37 10.51 -5.94 -4.99
N ASP A 38 11.46 -5.02 -4.87
CA ASP A 38 11.56 -4.08 -3.74
C ASP A 38 10.36 -3.12 -3.69
N ARG A 39 9.69 -2.89 -4.83
CA ARG A 39 8.48 -2.08 -4.95
C ARG A 39 7.30 -2.92 -5.40
N PHE A 40 6.13 -2.65 -4.85
CA PHE A 40 4.88 -3.34 -5.21
C PHE A 40 4.54 -3.17 -6.71
N SER A 41 4.74 -1.97 -7.25
CA SER A 41 4.54 -1.59 -8.65
C SER A 41 5.42 -2.39 -9.63
N ASP A 42 6.62 -2.78 -9.22
CA ASP A 42 7.52 -3.61 -10.04
C ASP A 42 6.99 -5.05 -10.19
N TRP A 43 6.11 -5.50 -9.28
CA TRP A 43 5.51 -6.82 -9.38
C TRP A 43 4.63 -6.96 -10.62
N PHE A 44 3.88 -5.93 -11.03
CA PHE A 44 3.10 -5.98 -12.27
C PHE A 44 3.98 -6.12 -13.51
N ARG A 45 5.17 -5.48 -13.49
CA ARG A 45 6.14 -5.57 -14.57
C ARG A 45 6.77 -6.96 -14.65
N VAL A 46 7.13 -7.54 -13.51
CA VAL A 46 7.77 -8.87 -13.45
C VAL A 46 6.80 -10.01 -13.71
N THR A 47 5.57 -9.91 -13.23
CA THR A 47 4.56 -10.99 -13.34
C THR A 47 3.70 -10.90 -14.61
N GLY A 48 3.72 -9.76 -15.30
CA GLY A 48 2.86 -9.53 -16.48
C GLY A 48 1.36 -9.49 -16.15
N ILE A 49 0.99 -9.23 -14.90
CA ILE A 49 -0.42 -9.11 -14.51
C ILE A 49 -1.02 -7.88 -15.23
N PRO A 50 -2.11 -8.05 -15.98
CA PRO A 50 -2.72 -6.94 -16.71
C PRO A 50 -3.37 -5.96 -15.73
N LEU A 51 -3.05 -4.69 -15.91
CA LEU A 51 -3.69 -3.57 -15.20
C LEU A 51 -4.80 -2.98 -16.05
N ASN A 52 -5.90 -2.59 -15.43
CA ASN A 52 -6.91 -1.77 -16.08
C ASN A 52 -6.49 -0.30 -16.16
N HIS A 53 -7.26 0.52 -16.88
CA HIS A 53 -6.92 1.92 -17.10
C HIS A 53 -6.83 2.74 -15.80
N ASP A 54 -7.76 2.53 -14.86
CA ASP A 54 -7.77 3.25 -13.59
C ASP A 54 -6.58 2.87 -12.71
N GLU A 55 -6.20 1.60 -12.70
CA GLU A 55 -5.02 1.07 -12.01
C GLU A 55 -3.72 1.68 -12.55
N VAL A 56 -3.60 1.82 -13.88
CA VAL A 56 -2.46 2.50 -14.51
C VAL A 56 -2.42 3.98 -14.13
N ASN A 57 -3.55 4.67 -14.21
CA ASN A 57 -3.65 6.08 -13.83
C ASN A 57 -3.29 6.30 -12.35
N GLU A 58 -3.71 5.38 -11.48
CA GLU A 58 -3.37 5.42 -10.05
C GLU A 58 -1.86 5.27 -9.82
N LEU A 59 -1.20 4.32 -10.50
CA LEU A 59 0.26 4.17 -10.41
C LEU A 59 1.00 5.42 -10.89
N GLU A 60 0.59 5.99 -12.03
CA GLU A 60 1.22 7.20 -12.58
C GLU A 60 1.00 8.42 -11.69
N ALA A 61 -0.19 8.57 -11.10
CA ALA A 61 -0.48 9.61 -10.13
C ALA A 61 0.38 9.44 -8.86
N PHE A 62 0.58 8.19 -8.45
CA PHE A 62 1.36 7.85 -7.27
C PHE A 62 2.87 8.12 -7.47
N ASP A 63 3.44 7.71 -8.60
CA ASP A 63 4.84 7.99 -8.90
C ASP A 63 5.11 9.50 -8.95
N ARG A 64 4.22 10.28 -9.59
CA ARG A 64 4.28 11.74 -9.61
C ARG A 64 4.17 12.35 -8.21
N PHE A 65 3.32 11.79 -7.36
CA PHE A 65 3.20 12.23 -5.96
C PHE A 65 4.52 12.04 -5.22
N LEU A 66 5.12 10.84 -5.31
CA LEU A 66 6.39 10.56 -4.64
C LEU A 66 7.53 11.45 -5.16
N GLU A 67 7.62 11.67 -6.47
CA GLU A 67 8.66 12.52 -7.07
C GLU A 67 8.56 13.98 -6.65
N ARG A 68 7.34 14.48 -6.47
CA ARG A 68 7.10 15.89 -6.14
C ARG A 68 7.16 16.15 -4.64
N HIS A 69 6.66 15.21 -3.83
CA HIS A 69 6.37 15.46 -2.43
C HIS A 69 7.24 14.68 -1.46
N VAL A 70 8.08 13.75 -1.92
CA VAL A 70 8.91 12.92 -1.04
C VAL A 70 10.37 12.97 -1.50
N GLN A 71 11.26 13.23 -0.55
CA GLN A 71 12.70 13.23 -0.80
C GLN A 71 13.43 12.49 0.30
N ALA A 72 14.54 11.85 -0.06
CA ALA A 72 15.47 11.30 0.93
C ALA A 72 16.03 12.42 1.83
N SER A 73 16.24 12.12 3.10
CA SER A 73 16.83 13.00 4.09
C SER A 73 17.69 12.19 5.04
N THR A 74 18.74 12.77 5.62
CA THR A 74 19.56 12.09 6.64
C THR A 74 19.19 12.49 8.06
N VAL A 75 18.35 13.51 8.22
CA VAL A 75 18.05 14.14 9.52
C VAL A 75 16.55 14.14 9.81
N LEU A 76 15.72 14.22 8.77
CA LEU A 76 14.28 14.35 8.93
C LEU A 76 13.59 12.99 8.89
N ASP A 77 12.41 12.99 9.50
CA ASP A 77 11.45 11.90 9.45
C ASP A 77 10.06 12.44 9.08
N VAL A 78 9.19 11.54 8.65
CA VAL A 78 7.79 11.86 8.34
C VAL A 78 6.88 10.82 8.98
N GLN A 79 5.84 11.26 9.67
CA GLN A 79 4.83 10.36 10.23
C GLN A 79 4.13 9.58 9.11
N CYS A 80 4.04 8.26 9.24
CA CYS A 80 3.53 7.39 8.17
C CYS A 80 2.08 7.75 7.79
N MET A 81 1.23 7.99 8.80
CA MET A 81 -0.16 8.36 8.57
C MET A 81 -0.34 9.75 7.96
N LEU A 82 0.56 10.68 8.26
CA LEU A 82 0.55 12.00 7.61
C LEU A 82 0.81 11.83 6.12
N LEU A 83 1.88 11.13 5.76
CA LEU A 83 2.25 10.95 4.37
C LEU A 83 1.19 10.15 3.57
N TRP A 84 0.64 9.10 4.18
CA TRP A 84 -0.50 8.37 3.60
C TRP A 84 -1.71 9.28 3.36
N SER A 85 -2.06 10.12 4.34
CA SER A 85 -3.19 11.04 4.21
C SER A 85 -2.98 12.08 3.10
N GLU A 86 -1.74 12.55 2.92
CA GLU A 86 -1.40 13.48 1.83
C GLU A 86 -1.51 12.81 0.46
N TRP A 87 -1.10 11.54 0.34
CA TRP A 87 -1.34 10.77 -0.87
C TRP A 87 -2.84 10.66 -1.17
N VAL A 88 -3.66 10.23 -0.20
CA VAL A 88 -5.12 10.11 -0.39
C VAL A 88 -5.73 11.45 -0.81
N ARG A 89 -5.28 12.56 -0.23
CA ARG A 89 -5.70 13.92 -0.63
C ARG A 89 -5.29 14.25 -2.06
N ALA A 90 -4.04 13.97 -2.45
CA ALA A 90 -3.54 14.23 -3.79
C ALA A 90 -4.25 13.37 -4.86
N PHE A 91 -4.54 12.11 -4.54
CA PHE A 91 -5.32 11.20 -5.38
C PHE A 91 -6.74 11.75 -5.61
N ARG A 92 -7.44 12.13 -4.53
CA ARG A 92 -8.83 12.63 -4.59
C ARG A 92 -9.00 13.93 -5.38
N ARG A 93 -7.93 14.72 -5.55
CA ARG A 93 -7.94 15.91 -6.40
C ARG A 93 -7.94 15.57 -7.89
N GLN A 94 -7.49 14.38 -8.26
CA GLN A 94 -7.30 13.95 -9.64
C GLN A 94 -8.31 12.89 -10.07
N MET A 95 -8.72 12.01 -9.16
CA MET A 95 -9.60 10.88 -9.42
C MET A 95 -10.74 10.83 -8.39
N PRO A 96 -11.96 10.46 -8.81
CA PRO A 96 -13.06 10.24 -7.87
C PRO A 96 -12.82 8.97 -7.05
N GLY A 97 -13.16 9.01 -5.75
CA GLY A 97 -13.12 7.83 -4.89
C GLY A 97 -11.87 7.73 -4.01
N PHE A 98 -11.49 6.50 -3.66
CA PHE A 98 -10.35 6.18 -2.79
C PHE A 98 -9.34 5.33 -3.57
N PRO A 99 -8.03 5.43 -3.28
CA PRO A 99 -7.02 4.56 -3.89
C PRO A 99 -7.42 3.09 -3.81
N ASN A 100 -7.49 2.40 -4.94
CA ASN A 100 -7.91 1.00 -4.97
C ASN A 100 -6.71 0.06 -5.02
N LEU A 101 -5.68 0.46 -5.78
CA LEU A 101 -4.47 -0.33 -6.01
C LEU A 101 -3.39 -0.07 -4.95
N ILE A 102 -3.07 1.20 -4.70
CA ILE A 102 -2.07 1.65 -3.73
C ILE A 102 -2.79 1.96 -2.43
N ARG A 103 -3.10 0.90 -1.67
CA ARG A 103 -3.65 1.02 -0.31
C ARG A 103 -2.51 1.24 0.69
N GLU A 104 -2.83 1.40 1.97
CA GLU A 104 -1.86 1.82 2.98
C GLU A 104 -0.64 0.87 3.08
N ASN A 105 -0.86 -0.44 2.95
CA ASN A 105 0.21 -1.42 3.03
C ASN A 105 1.13 -1.35 1.81
N GLU A 106 0.55 -1.28 0.61
CA GLU A 106 1.29 -1.15 -0.65
C GLU A 106 2.04 0.18 -0.70
N PHE A 107 1.41 1.26 -0.24
CA PHE A 107 2.04 2.57 -0.07
C PHE A 107 3.28 2.49 0.81
N ARG A 108 3.21 1.78 1.93
CA ARG A 108 4.36 1.58 2.82
C ARG A 108 5.50 0.86 2.13
N SER A 109 5.21 -0.23 1.43
CA SER A 109 6.20 -0.98 0.66
C SER A 109 6.86 -0.12 -0.41
N GLU A 110 6.07 0.70 -1.10
CA GLU A 110 6.57 1.63 -2.12
C GLU A 110 7.52 2.69 -1.57
N VAL A 111 7.18 3.32 -0.43
CA VAL A 111 8.03 4.34 0.19
C VAL A 111 9.34 3.72 0.69
N ILE A 112 9.28 2.55 1.32
CA ILE A 112 10.47 1.83 1.79
C ILE A 112 11.34 1.41 0.60
N GLY A 113 10.75 0.81 -0.43
CA GLY A 113 11.47 0.35 -1.62
C GLY A 113 12.08 1.48 -2.43
N LYS A 114 11.37 2.60 -2.63
CA LYS A 114 11.86 3.72 -3.45
C LYS A 114 12.94 4.55 -2.75
N PHE A 115 12.83 4.75 -1.44
CA PHE A 115 13.71 5.68 -0.70
C PHE A 115 14.67 5.00 0.28
N GLY A 116 14.59 3.68 0.45
CA GLY A 116 15.34 2.97 1.49
C GLY A 116 14.96 3.41 2.90
N ALA A 117 13.74 3.95 3.07
CA ALA A 117 13.29 4.51 4.33
C ALA A 117 13.18 3.43 5.41
N VAL A 118 13.59 3.75 6.63
CA VAL A 118 13.47 2.83 7.77
C VAL A 118 12.20 3.15 8.55
N LEU A 119 11.39 2.13 8.83
CA LEU A 119 10.23 2.30 9.70
C LEU A 119 10.69 2.33 11.16
N ALA A 120 10.45 3.46 11.83
CA ALA A 120 10.74 3.65 13.24
C ALA A 120 9.49 4.03 14.02
N THR A 121 9.54 3.90 15.35
CA THR A 121 8.49 4.37 16.24
C THR A 121 8.97 5.61 16.98
N ASP A 122 8.26 6.70 16.81
CA ASP A 122 8.37 7.91 17.63
C ASP A 122 7.37 7.81 18.79
N GLY A 123 7.85 7.95 20.03
CA GLY A 123 7.05 7.77 21.24
C GLY A 123 5.84 8.70 21.37
N TRP A 124 5.78 9.78 20.58
CA TRP A 124 4.69 10.76 20.60
C TRP A 124 3.89 10.78 19.29
N ARG A 125 4.54 10.54 18.15
CA ARG A 125 3.94 10.62 16.81
C ARG A 125 3.50 9.25 16.26
N GLY A 126 3.91 8.16 16.88
CA GLY A 126 3.67 6.80 16.39
C GLY A 126 4.66 6.40 15.30
N ALA A 127 4.22 5.64 14.30
CA ALA A 127 5.10 5.17 13.22
C ALA A 127 5.57 6.33 12.31
N VAL A 128 6.88 6.36 12.06
CA VAL A 128 7.54 7.34 11.17
C VAL A 128 8.42 6.64 10.14
N TYR A 129 8.52 7.22 8.96
CA TYR A 129 9.55 6.92 7.98
C TYR A 129 10.78 7.76 8.31
N ALA A 130 11.79 7.14 8.90
CA ALA A 130 13.08 7.77 9.12
C ALA A 130 13.85 7.81 7.79
N GLY A 131 14.51 8.94 7.53
CA GLY A 131 15.36 9.09 6.35
C GLY A 131 14.63 9.69 5.14
N ILE A 132 13.42 10.24 5.33
CA ILE A 132 12.71 10.98 4.29
C ILE A 132 12.15 12.28 4.84
N ARG A 133 11.90 13.24 3.94
CA ARG A 133 11.16 14.47 4.22
C ARG A 133 10.00 14.63 3.26
N PHE A 134 8.94 15.27 3.75
CA PHE A 134 7.78 15.66 2.95
C PHE A 134 7.94 17.09 2.44
N LEU A 135 7.60 17.32 1.17
CA LEU A 135 7.53 18.62 0.54
C LEU A 135 6.06 18.92 0.21
N PRO A 136 5.44 19.96 0.79
CA PRO A 136 4.04 20.29 0.54
C PRO A 136 3.78 20.80 -0.88
#